data_AF-X5PZQ8-F1
#
_entry.id   AF-X5PZQ8-F1
#
_cell.length_a   1.000
_cell.length_b   1.000
_cell.length_c   1.000
_cell.angle_alpha   90.00
_cell.angle_beta   90.00
_cell.angle_gamma   90.00
#
_symmetry.space_group_name_H-M   'P 1'
#
loop_
_entity.id
_entity.type
_entity.pdbx_description
1 polymer ?
#
loop_
_entity_poly.entity_id
_entity_poly.type
_entity_poly.pdbx_seq_one_letter_code
_entity_poly.pdbx_strand_id
1 'polypeptide(L)'
;MQSAPKEDANWTVARAKARLSEVIERAQAAPQTITRNGRPSVVVVSAEEWQRKTVRKGTLAEFLLESPLRGAELDLERQRDEPRDLPL
;
A
#
# COMPACT_ATOMS: atom_id res chain seq x y z
N MET A 1 -23.23 1.59 26.96
CA MET A 1 -22.07 2.34 26.41
C MET A 1 -22.30 2.44 24.91
N GLN A 2 -22.70 3.61 24.41
CA GLN A 2 -23.08 3.80 23.01
C GLN A 2 -21.81 3.94 22.15
N SER A 3 -21.66 3.06 21.16
CA SER A 3 -20.67 3.23 20.10
C SER A 3 -21.18 4.28 19.12
N ALA A 4 -20.40 5.36 18.94
CA ALA A 4 -20.69 6.42 17.99
C ALA A 4 -20.85 5.87 16.55
N PRO A 5 -21.67 6.49 15.69
CA PRO A 5 -21.77 6.07 14.31
C PRO A 5 -20.40 6.27 13.65
N LYS A 6 -19.81 5.19 13.13
CA LYS A 6 -18.81 5.31 12.06
C LYS A 6 -19.53 5.93 10.88
N GLU A 7 -19.52 7.26 10.77
CA GLU A 7 -19.79 7.88 9.49
C GLU A 7 -18.65 7.42 8.57
N ASP A 8 -18.92 6.37 7.80
CA ASP A 8 -18.21 6.08 6.56
C ASP A 8 -18.37 7.32 5.68
N ALA A 9 -17.49 8.29 5.88
CA ALA A 9 -17.47 9.56 5.20
C ALA A 9 -17.08 9.29 3.74
N ASN A 10 -18.04 8.79 2.96
CA ASN A 10 -17.87 8.53 1.56
C ASN A 10 -17.68 9.89 0.88
N TRP A 11 -16.42 10.21 0.55
CA TRP A 11 -16.08 11.48 -0.09
C TRP A 11 -16.51 11.43 -1.54
N THR A 12 -17.70 11.93 -1.86
CA THR A 12 -17.98 12.29 -3.25
C THR A 12 -17.13 13.49 -3.64
N VAL A 13 -16.84 13.67 -4.93
CA VAL A 13 -16.11 14.86 -5.42
C VAL A 13 -16.71 16.17 -4.87
N ALA A 14 -18.05 16.28 -4.83
CA ALA A 14 -18.73 17.46 -4.32
C ALA A 14 -18.49 17.67 -2.81
N ARG A 15 -18.62 16.60 -1.99
CA ARG A 15 -18.40 16.67 -0.53
C ARG A 15 -16.95 16.98 -0.20
N ALA A 16 -16.01 16.37 -0.93
CA ALA A 16 -14.59 16.63 -0.78
C ALA A 16 -14.23 18.08 -1.12
N LYS A 17 -14.80 18.64 -2.20
CA LYS A 17 -14.58 20.05 -2.56
C LYS A 17 -15.09 21.02 -1.48
N ALA A 18 -16.24 20.74 -0.88
CA ALA A 18 -16.82 21.58 0.16
C ALA A 18 -16.07 21.50 1.50
N ARG A 19 -15.36 20.41 1.77
CA ARG A 19 -14.70 20.10 3.05
C ARG A 19 -13.24 19.68 2.87
N LEU A 20 -12.54 20.31 1.92
CA LEU A 20 -11.20 19.87 1.53
C LEU A 20 -10.21 19.88 2.70
N SER A 21 -10.29 20.88 3.59
CA SER A 21 -9.43 20.96 4.77
C SER A 21 -9.56 19.72 5.67
N GLU A 22 -10.77 19.22 5.86
CA GLU A 22 -11.02 18.03 6.67
C GLU A 22 -10.56 16.75 5.96
N VAL A 23 -10.72 16.67 4.63
CA VAL A 23 -10.14 15.57 3.85
C VAL A 23 -8.63 15.51 4.06
N ILE A 24 -7.96 16.68 4.01
CA ILE A 24 -6.52 16.79 4.21
C ILE A 24 -6.11 16.39 5.63
N GLU A 25 -6.85 16.86 6.65
CA GLU A 25 -6.59 16.53 8.05
C GLU A 25 -6.74 15.02 8.30
N ARG A 26 -7.83 14.41 7.82
CA ARG A 26 -8.03 12.95 7.94
C ARG A 26 -6.99 12.17 7.15
N ALA A 27 -6.56 12.68 6.00
CA ALA A 27 -5.50 12.07 5.19
C ALA A 27 -4.12 12.09 5.86
N GLN A 28 -3.90 12.90 6.90
CA GLN A 28 -2.68 12.81 7.73
C GLN A 28 -2.64 11.51 8.53
N ALA A 29 -3.80 11.01 8.97
CA ALA A 29 -3.90 9.81 9.79
C ALA A 29 -4.11 8.54 8.96
N ALA A 30 -4.94 8.59 7.91
CA ALA A 30 -5.21 7.45 7.05
C ALA A 30 -5.64 7.88 5.63
N PRO A 31 -5.34 7.09 4.58
CA PRO A 31 -5.77 7.38 3.22
C PRO A 31 -7.28 7.63 3.09
N GLN A 32 -7.67 8.66 2.34
CA GLN A 32 -9.07 9.02 2.09
C GLN A 32 -9.42 8.78 0.63
N THR A 33 -10.43 7.97 0.35
CA THR A 33 -10.87 7.69 -1.04
C THR A 33 -11.97 8.65 -1.45
N ILE A 34 -11.78 9.32 -2.59
CA ILE A 34 -12.80 10.16 -3.23
C ILE A 34 -13.45 9.39 -4.38
N THR A 35 -14.78 9.37 -4.40
CA THR A 35 -15.60 8.72 -5.40
C THR A 35 -16.21 9.71 -6.39
N ARG A 36 -16.31 9.29 -7.65
CA ARG A 36 -17.06 9.97 -8.72
C ARG A 36 -18.14 9.01 -9.21
N ASN A 37 -19.41 9.44 -9.17
CA ASN A 37 -20.57 8.61 -9.52
C ASN A 37 -20.59 7.26 -8.76
N GLY A 38 -20.26 7.29 -7.46
CA GLY A 38 -20.24 6.11 -6.60
C GLY A 38 -19.05 5.17 -6.80
N ARG A 39 -18.16 5.44 -7.76
CA ARG A 39 -16.96 4.63 -8.02
C ARG A 39 -15.70 5.32 -7.48
N PRO A 40 -14.78 4.58 -6.82
CA PRO A 40 -13.48 5.13 -6.43
C PRO A 40 -12.76 5.76 -7.62
N SER A 41 -12.28 7.00 -7.46
CA SER A 41 -11.63 7.75 -8.54
C SER A 41 -10.23 8.20 -8.17
N VAL A 42 -10.02 8.69 -6.94
CA VAL A 42 -8.70 9.11 -6.44
C VAL A 42 -8.59 8.78 -4.95
N VAL A 43 -7.35 8.68 -4.47
CA VAL A 43 -7.03 8.53 -3.04
C VAL A 43 -6.14 9.69 -2.61
N VAL A 44 -6.50 10.35 -1.52
CA VAL A 44 -5.70 11.40 -0.89
C VAL A 44 -4.92 10.77 0.26
N VAL A 45 -3.61 10.97 0.26
CA VAL A 45 -2.68 10.53 1.30
C VAL A 45 -1.83 11.71 1.75
N SER A 46 -1.24 11.63 2.94
CA SER A 46 -0.25 12.61 3.36
C SER A 46 0.95 12.63 2.40
N ALA A 47 1.54 13.81 2.21
CA ALA A 47 2.72 13.95 1.36
C ALA A 47 3.90 13.11 1.87
N GLU A 48 4.07 13.03 3.19
CA GLU A 48 5.10 12.20 3.83
C GLU A 48 4.89 10.71 3.52
N GLU A 49 3.66 10.20 3.65
CA GLU A 49 3.37 8.80 3.35
C GLU A 49 3.64 8.49 1.88
N TRP A 50 3.20 9.36 0.98
CA TRP A 50 3.45 9.22 -0.46
C TRP A 50 4.95 9.20 -0.76
N GLN A 51 5.72 10.13 -0.20
CA GLN A 51 7.16 10.18 -0.36
C GLN A 51 7.83 8.91 0.17
N ARG A 52 7.47 8.42 1.36
CA ARG A 52 8.03 7.18 1.91
C ARG A 52 7.76 5.95 1.04
N LYS A 53 6.59 5.88 0.40
CA LYS A 53 6.22 4.75 -0.46
C LYS A 53 6.79 4.84 -1.88
N THR A 54 7.04 6.05 -2.38
CA THR A 54 7.57 6.26 -3.74
C THR A 54 9.09 6.30 -3.80
N VAL A 55 9.75 6.59 -2.67
CA VAL A 55 11.21 6.51 -2.58
C VAL A 55 11.64 5.05 -2.79
N ARG A 56 12.39 4.83 -3.86
CA ARG A 56 13.04 3.56 -4.11
C ARG A 56 14.06 3.29 -3.01
N LYS A 57 13.87 2.23 -2.24
CA LYS A 57 14.83 1.77 -1.24
C LYS A 57 15.82 0.82 -1.91
N GLY A 58 16.96 1.38 -2.32
CA GLY A 58 18.07 0.64 -2.88
C GLY A 58 17.74 -0.19 -4.12
N THR A 59 18.57 -1.20 -4.36
CA THR A 59 18.43 -2.19 -5.42
C THR A 59 18.14 -3.57 -4.82
N LEU A 60 17.61 -4.48 -5.64
CA LEU A 60 17.45 -5.88 -5.23
C LEU A 60 18.81 -6.50 -4.85
N ALA A 61 19.89 -6.11 -5.55
CA ALA A 61 21.23 -6.57 -5.24
C ALA A 61 21.69 -6.12 -3.84
N GLU A 62 21.50 -4.85 -3.50
CA GLU A 62 21.80 -4.33 -2.15
C GLU A 62 20.99 -5.07 -1.08
N PHE A 63 19.69 -5.28 -1.30
CA PHE A 63 18.83 -6.04 -0.38
C PHE A 63 19.36 -7.47 -0.14
N LEU A 64 19.74 -8.18 -1.21
CA LEU A 64 20.28 -9.54 -1.10
C LEU A 64 21.66 -9.56 -0.41
N LEU A 65 22.47 -8.52 -0.61
CA LEU A 65 23.79 -8.36 0.03
C LEU A 65 23.70 -7.98 1.52
N GLU A 66 22.64 -7.30 1.94
CA GLU A 66 22.36 -6.96 3.34
C GLU A 66 21.60 -8.06 4.10
N SER A 67 21.12 -9.08 3.39
CA SER A 67 20.40 -10.22 3.97
C SER A 67 21.25 -10.96 5.01
N PRO A 68 20.66 -11.44 6.13
CA PRO A 68 21.33 -12.34 7.06
C PRO A 68 21.74 -13.69 6.42
N LEU A 69 21.20 -14.00 5.23
CA LEU A 69 21.58 -15.17 4.44
C LEU A 69 22.80 -14.92 3.54
N ARG A 70 23.40 -13.72 3.57
CA ARG A 70 24.62 -13.44 2.83
C ARG A 70 25.71 -14.42 3.26
N GLY A 71 26.26 -15.17 2.29
CA GLY A 71 27.28 -16.18 2.55
C GLY A 71 26.73 -17.50 3.11
N ALA A 72 25.40 -17.70 3.11
CA ALA A 72 24.83 -19.01 3.34
C ALA A 72 25.33 -19.98 2.25
N GLU A 73 25.68 -21.18 2.66
CA GLU A 73 26.00 -22.26 1.73
C GLU A 73 24.71 -22.70 1.04
N LEU A 74 24.67 -22.50 -0.28
CA LEU A 74 23.57 -22.92 -1.13
C LEU A 74 24.11 -23.98 -2.08
N ASP A 75 23.35 -25.06 -2.23
CA ASP A 75 23.54 -25.95 -3.36
C ASP A 75 23.04 -25.23 -4.63
N LEU A 76 23.99 -24.87 -5.50
CA LEU A 76 23.72 -24.17 -6.74
C LEU A 76 23.60 -25.13 -7.92
N GLU A 77 23.67 -26.45 -7.68
CA GLU A 77 23.45 -27.43 -8.73
C GLU A 77 22.02 -27.33 -9.26
N ARG A 78 21.91 -27.46 -10.58
CA ARG A 78 20.60 -27.47 -11.23
C ARG A 78 19.87 -28.76 -10.86
N GLN A 79 18.87 -28.64 -10.02
CA GLN A 79 17.92 -29.71 -9.74
C GLN A 79 17.17 -30.11 -11.04
N ARG A 80 17.21 -31.40 -11.39
CA ARG A 80 16.59 -31.97 -12.60
C ARG A 80 15.31 -32.72 -12.27
N ASP A 81 14.49 -32.13 -11.44
CA ASP A 81 13.27 -32.76 -10.97
C ASP A 81 12.12 -32.48 -11.93
N GLU A 82 11.16 -33.40 -11.96
CA GLU A 82 9.90 -33.20 -12.69
C GLU A 82 9.02 -32.15 -11.96
N PRO A 83 8.13 -31.45 -12.68
CA PRO A 83 7.16 -30.56 -12.08
C PRO A 83 6.38 -31.23 -10.95
N ARG A 84 6.03 -30.46 -9.92
CA ARG A 84 5.15 -30.96 -8.86
C ARG A 84 3.76 -31.23 -9.44
N ASP A 85 3.18 -32.36 -9.07
CA ASP A 85 1.79 -32.67 -9.39
C ASP A 85 0.89 -31.67 -8.64
N LEU A 86 0.24 -30.78 -9.38
CA LEU A 86 -0.60 -29.72 -8.84
C LEU A 86 -2.06 -30.00 -9.24
N PRO A 87 -3.00 -30.07 -8.28
CA PRO A 87 -4.41 -30.05 -8.63
C PRO A 87 -4.73 -28.66 -9.23
N LEU A 88 -5.13 -28.65 -10.51
CA LEU A 88 -5.59 -27.46 -11.23
C LEU A 88 -7.06 -27.16 -10.92
#